data_AF-A0A7J5DQI5-F1
#
_entry.id   AF-A0A7J5DQI5-F1
#
_cell.length_a   1.000
_cell.length_b   1.000
_cell.length_c   1.000
_cell.angle_alpha   90.00
_cell.angle_beta   90.00
_cell.angle_gamma   90.00
#
_symmetry.space_group_name_H-M   'P 1'
#
loop_
_entity.id
_entity.type
_entity.pdbx_description
1 polymer ?
#
loop_
_entity_poly.entity_id
_entity_poly.type
_entity_poly.pdbx_seq_one_letter_code
_entity_poly.pdbx_strand_id
1 'polypeptide(L)'
;MPDVPHWYVRGGRTPGFTTADSERVARIVRTFGEPGKFYRQTNLYLFTVDRVRKVWCMHSDPPRNDNVRIVNLAYANQVHGPQTDFDERRLAALRLGGAR
;
A
#
# COMPACT_ATOMS: atom_id res chain seq x y z
N MET A 1 -2.71 -20.86 -6.51
CA MET A 1 -2.13 -20.10 -7.63
C MET A 1 -0.77 -19.59 -7.19
N PRO A 2 0.30 -20.35 -7.41
CA PRO A 2 1.65 -19.98 -6.96
C PRO A 2 2.28 -18.82 -7.75
N ASP A 3 1.71 -18.44 -8.90
CA ASP A 3 2.33 -17.46 -9.82
C ASP A 3 1.76 -16.04 -9.73
N VAL A 4 0.89 -15.76 -8.73
CA VAL A 4 0.39 -14.39 -8.51
C VAL A 4 1.19 -13.80 -7.35
N PRO A 5 2.12 -12.85 -7.59
CA PRO A 5 3.03 -12.35 -6.56
C PRO A 5 2.32 -11.53 -5.47
N HIS A 6 1.05 -11.19 -5.66
CA HIS A 6 0.17 -10.50 -4.73
C HIS A 6 -1.29 -10.51 -5.22
N TRP A 7 -2.24 -10.25 -4.33
CA TRP A 7 -3.67 -10.15 -4.65
C TRP A 7 -4.09 -8.70 -4.80
N TYR A 8 -4.99 -8.46 -5.76
CA TYR A 8 -5.66 -7.17 -5.96
C TYR A 8 -7.05 -7.16 -5.33
N VAL A 9 -7.23 -6.36 -4.28
CA VAL A 9 -8.51 -6.14 -3.63
C VAL A 9 -9.07 -4.79 -4.07
N ARG A 10 -10.29 -4.77 -4.61
CA ARG A 10 -10.92 -3.57 -5.19
C ARG A 10 -12.23 -3.25 -4.50
N GLY A 11 -12.33 -2.05 -3.92
CA GLY A 11 -13.57 -1.54 -3.32
C GLY A 11 -14.73 -1.53 -4.30
N GLY A 12 -15.86 -2.11 -3.90
CA GLY A 12 -17.08 -2.22 -4.72
C GLY A 12 -16.99 -3.25 -5.86
N ARG A 13 -15.90 -4.04 -5.93
CA ARG A 13 -15.72 -5.12 -6.93
C ARG A 13 -15.37 -6.46 -6.28
N THR A 14 -14.58 -6.47 -5.21
CA THR A 14 -14.32 -7.66 -4.42
C THR A 14 -15.51 -7.91 -3.48
N PRO A 15 -16.13 -9.10 -3.48
CA PRO A 15 -17.25 -9.41 -2.58
C PRO A 15 -16.91 -9.13 -1.11
N GLY A 16 -17.78 -8.41 -0.41
CA GLY A 16 -17.59 -8.04 0.99
C GLY A 16 -16.61 -6.91 1.25
N PHE A 17 -16.05 -6.25 0.22
CA PHE A 17 -15.10 -5.15 0.38
C PHE A 17 -15.60 -3.89 -0.34
N THR A 18 -16.00 -2.88 0.43
CA THR A 18 -16.60 -1.64 -0.09
C THR A 18 -15.56 -0.60 -0.50
N THR A 19 -15.97 0.43 -1.23
CA THR A 19 -15.11 1.60 -1.49
C THR A 19 -14.67 2.29 -0.19
N ALA A 20 -15.57 2.37 0.80
CA ALA A 20 -15.24 2.94 2.11
C ALA A 20 -14.15 2.13 2.83
N ASP A 21 -14.09 0.81 2.62
CA ASP A 21 -13.03 -0.04 3.15
C ASP A 21 -11.68 0.24 2.47
N SER A 22 -11.66 0.47 1.15
CA SER A 22 -10.45 0.95 0.46
C SER A 22 -9.91 2.24 1.07
N GLU A 23 -10.79 3.21 1.35
CA GLU A 23 -10.38 4.48 1.97
C GLU A 23 -9.89 4.31 3.43
N ARG A 24 -10.49 3.39 4.19
CA ARG A 24 -10.04 3.06 5.55
C ARG A 24 -8.64 2.45 5.51
N VAL A 25 -8.41 1.46 4.65
CA VAL A 25 -7.08 0.86 4.46
C VAL A 25 -6.07 1.91 4.03
N ALA A 26 -6.43 2.78 3.08
CA ALA A 26 -5.59 3.88 2.63
C ALA A 26 -5.13 4.79 3.79
N ARG A 27 -6.06 5.15 4.69
CA ARG A 27 -5.72 5.93 5.90
C ARG A 27 -4.77 5.17 6.82
N ILE A 28 -5.06 3.90 7.12
CA ILE A 28 -4.25 3.09 8.04
C ILE A 28 -2.83 2.89 7.49
N VAL A 29 -2.69 2.57 6.20
CA VAL A 29 -1.40 2.41 5.52
C VAL A 29 -0.59 3.71 5.57
N ARG A 30 -1.22 4.87 5.33
CA ARG A 30 -0.52 6.16 5.39
C ARG A 30 -0.15 6.61 6.80
N THR A 31 -0.84 6.11 7.83
CA THR A 31 -0.54 6.42 9.23
C THR A 31 0.56 5.51 9.79
N PHE A 32 0.44 4.20 9.56
CA PHE A 32 1.25 3.18 10.26
C PHE A 32 2.18 2.40 9.34
N GLY A 33 2.14 2.65 8.03
CA GLY A 33 2.94 1.91 7.07
C GLY A 33 4.44 2.22 7.19
N GLU A 34 5.23 1.19 6.93
CA GLU A 34 6.68 1.25 6.84
C GLU A 34 7.09 1.48 5.36
N PRO A 35 8.23 2.14 5.09
CA PRO A 35 8.72 2.30 3.72
C PRO A 35 8.89 0.98 2.97
N GLY A 36 8.49 0.95 1.70
CA GLY A 36 8.69 -0.19 0.82
C GLY A 36 8.73 0.22 -0.65
N LYS A 37 9.12 -0.71 -1.52
CA LYS A 37 9.15 -0.50 -2.98
C LYS A 37 8.32 -1.53 -3.71
N PHE A 38 7.47 -1.03 -4.61
CA PHE A 38 6.82 -1.82 -5.64
C PHE A 38 7.48 -1.48 -6.97
N TYR A 39 8.36 -2.38 -7.43
CA TYR A 39 9.32 -2.10 -8.51
C TYR A 39 10.17 -0.87 -8.18
N ARG A 40 10.07 0.21 -8.97
CA ARG A 40 10.84 1.44 -8.76
C ARG A 40 10.11 2.49 -7.93
N GLN A 41 8.86 2.24 -7.54
CA GLN A 41 8.05 3.24 -6.85
C GLN A 41 8.06 3.02 -5.33
N THR A 42 8.48 4.06 -4.61
CA THR A 42 8.38 4.12 -3.15
C THR A 42 6.92 4.21 -2.70
N ASN A 43 6.56 3.35 -1.75
CA ASN A 43 5.24 3.20 -1.16
C ASN A 43 5.34 3.01 0.37
N LEU A 44 4.18 2.91 1.02
CA LEU A 44 4.05 2.52 2.42
C LEU A 44 3.39 1.14 2.51
N TYR A 45 4.01 0.24 3.26
CA TYR A 45 3.57 -1.14 3.49
C TYR A 45 3.10 -1.29 4.93
N LEU A 46 1.85 -1.69 5.10
CA LEU A 46 1.31 -2.10 6.39
C LEU A 46 1.49 -3.60 6.54
N PHE A 47 2.25 -4.04 7.54
CA PHE A 47 2.43 -5.45 7.84
C PHE A 47 1.34 -5.96 8.79
N THR A 48 0.95 -7.22 8.64
CA THR A 48 0.20 -7.92 9.68
C THR A 48 1.05 -8.04 10.94
N VAL A 49 0.40 -8.23 12.10
CA VAL A 49 1.08 -8.32 13.41
C VAL A 49 2.13 -9.45 13.41
N ASP A 50 1.81 -10.57 12.77
CA ASP A 50 2.70 -11.73 12.61
C ASP A 50 3.80 -11.54 11.55
N ARG A 51 3.84 -10.39 10.86
CA ARG A 51 4.75 -10.05 9.75
C ARG A 51 4.68 -11.03 8.57
N VAL A 52 3.67 -11.90 8.49
CA VAL A 52 3.54 -12.88 7.39
C VAL A 52 3.05 -12.21 6.11
N ARG A 53 2.23 -11.17 6.23
CA ARG A 53 1.62 -10.46 5.10
C ARG A 53 1.90 -8.97 5.15
N LYS A 54 1.82 -8.35 3.98
CA LYS A 54 1.88 -6.90 3.80
C LYS A 54 0.77 -6.40 2.89
N VAL A 55 0.30 -5.20 3.17
CA VAL A 55 -0.75 -4.50 2.46
C VAL A 55 -0.25 -3.14 2.02
N TRP A 56 -0.55 -2.73 0.79
CA TRP A 56 -0.25 -1.37 0.33
C TRP A 56 -1.26 -0.87 -0.69
N CYS A 57 -1.35 0.45 -0.81
CA CYS A 57 -2.26 1.12 -1.73
C CYS A 57 -1.46 1.79 -2.85
N MET A 58 -1.93 1.69 -4.09
CA MET A 58 -1.38 2.49 -5.19
C MET A 58 -2.00 3.90 -5.13
N HIS A 59 -1.38 4.78 -4.34
CA HIS A 59 -1.83 6.17 -4.26
C HIS A 59 -1.50 6.94 -5.53
N SER A 60 -2.40 7.87 -5.88
CA SER A 60 -2.15 8.90 -6.90
C SER A 60 -0.94 9.77 -6.53
N ASP A 61 -0.56 10.63 -7.47
CA ASP A 61 0.38 11.72 -7.23
C ASP A 61 -0.32 13.05 -7.57
N PRO A 62 -0.65 13.90 -6.58
CA PRO A 62 -0.39 13.76 -5.14
C PRO A 62 -1.21 12.64 -4.45
N PRO A 63 -0.76 12.08 -3.31
CA PRO A 63 -1.48 11.03 -2.61
C PRO A 63 -2.86 11.44 -2.06
N ARG A 64 -3.90 10.73 -2.50
CA ARG A 64 -5.28 10.88 -2.01
C ARG A 64 -5.84 9.57 -1.45
N ASN A 65 -6.75 9.69 -0.48
CA ASN A 65 -7.42 8.54 0.15
C ASN A 65 -8.72 8.15 -0.58
N ASP A 66 -9.44 9.13 -1.10
CA ASP A 66 -10.72 8.99 -1.82
C ASP A 66 -10.58 8.39 -3.23
N ASN A 67 -9.34 8.09 -3.66
CA ASN A 67 -9.04 7.56 -4.98
C ASN A 67 -8.10 6.35 -4.91
N VAL A 68 -8.24 5.50 -3.88
CA VAL A 68 -7.54 4.21 -3.82
C VAL A 68 -8.40 3.13 -4.46
N ARG A 69 -8.08 2.82 -5.72
CA ARG A 69 -8.83 1.83 -6.52
C ARG A 69 -8.40 0.39 -6.28
N ILE A 70 -7.17 0.21 -5.82
CA ILE A 70 -6.53 -1.10 -5.63
C ILE A 70 -5.79 -1.09 -4.30
N VAL A 71 -6.13 -2.06 -3.45
CA VAL A 71 -5.38 -2.46 -2.27
C VAL A 71 -4.67 -3.76 -2.62
N ASN A 72 -3.35 -3.74 -2.57
CA ASN A 72 -2.53 -4.92 -2.81
C ASN A 72 -2.28 -5.65 -1.49
N LEU A 73 -2.29 -6.98 -1.54
CA LEU A 73 -1.94 -7.87 -0.42
C LEU A 73 -0.89 -8.88 -0.91
N ALA A 74 0.17 -9.12 -0.16
CA ALA A 74 1.17 -10.12 -0.51
C ALA A 74 1.70 -10.84 0.74
N TYR A 75 2.37 -11.97 0.55
CA TYR A 75 3.29 -12.45 1.59
C TYR A 75 4.46 -11.47 1.74
N ALA A 76 4.95 -11.29 2.97
CA ALA A 76 5.97 -10.28 3.26
C ALA A 76 7.28 -10.54 2.48
N ASN A 77 7.64 -11.81 2.28
CA ASN A 77 8.82 -12.25 1.54
C ASN A 77 8.72 -12.05 0.01
N GLN A 78 7.54 -11.76 -0.54
CA GLN A 78 7.37 -11.45 -1.96
C GLN A 78 7.70 -9.98 -2.21
N VAL A 79 8.96 -9.69 -2.52
CA VAL A 79 9.46 -8.31 -2.76
C VAL A 79 9.65 -8.03 -4.25
N HIS A 80 9.37 -6.79 -4.65
CA HIS A 80 9.57 -6.33 -6.03
C HIS A 80 10.74 -5.35 -6.07
N GLY A 81 11.90 -5.83 -6.53
CA GLY A 81 13.13 -5.04 -6.59
C GLY A 81 13.78 -4.78 -5.22
N PRO A 82 14.96 -4.11 -5.20
CA PRO A 82 15.66 -3.76 -3.97
C PRO A 82 14.79 -2.92 -3.02
N GLN A 83 14.85 -3.21 -1.72
CA GLN A 83 14.13 -2.48 -0.67
C GLN A 83 15.06 -1.49 0.05
N THR A 84 15.72 -0.64 -0.74
CA THR A 84 16.68 0.40 -0.32
C THR A 84 16.41 1.68 -1.11
N ASP A 85 17.10 2.78 -0.81
CA ASP A 85 17.07 4.03 -1.60
C ASP A 85 15.66 4.59 -1.81
N PHE A 86 14.89 4.71 -0.73
CA PHE A 86 13.52 5.21 -0.80
C PHE A 86 13.49 6.70 -1.13
N ASP A 87 12.56 7.12 -1.99
CA ASP A 87 12.30 8.53 -2.24
C ASP A 87 11.68 9.19 -0.99
N GLU A 88 12.50 9.94 -0.25
CA GLU A 88 12.09 10.62 0.98
C GLU A 88 11.02 11.69 0.75
N ARG A 89 11.02 12.37 -0.40
CA ARG A 89 9.98 13.36 -0.73
C ARG A 89 8.64 12.65 -0.94
N ARG A 90 8.66 11.52 -1.64
CA ARG A 90 7.47 10.69 -1.81
C ARG A 90 6.98 10.12 -0.47
N LEU A 91 7.87 9.65 0.40
CA LEU A 91 7.49 9.17 1.74
C LEU A 91 6.82 10.27 2.57
N ALA A 92 7.36 11.49 2.55
CA ALA A 92 6.77 12.64 3.23
C ALA A 92 5.34 12.92 2.73
N ALA A 93 5.13 12.94 1.41
CA ALA A 93 3.80 13.15 0.82
C ALA A 93 2.81 12.00 1.12
N LEU A 94 3.32 10.76 1.19
CA LEU A 94 2.50 9.58 1.49
C LEU A 94 2.05 9.56 2.96
N ARG A 95 2.85 10.02 3.92
CA ARG A 95 2.45 10.01 5.33
C ARG A 95 1.33 11.02 5.61
N LEU A 96 0.34 10.61 6.41
CA LEU A 96 -0.69 11.54 6.87
C LEU A 96 -0.07 12.57 7.82
N GLY A 97 -0.15 13.85 7.45
CA GLY A 97 0.46 14.94 8.20
C GLY A 97 1.93 15.24 7.85
N GLY A 98 2.50 14.55 6.85
CA GLY A 98 3.79 14.94 6.28
C GLY A 98 3.69 16.30 5.58
N ALA A 99 4.79 17.07 5.61
CA ALA A 99 4.87 18.40 5.02
C ALA A 99 4.36 18.39 3.57
N ARG A 100 3.40 19.25 3.28
CA ARG A 100 2.89 19.51 1.92
C ARG A 100 3.83 20.46 1.18
#